data_AF-A0A1B6FXR5-F1
#
_entry.id   AF-A0A1B6FXR5-F1
#
_cell.length_a   1.000
_cell.length_b   1.000
_cell.length_c   1.000
_cell.angle_alpha   90.00
_cell.angle_beta   90.00
_cell.angle_gamma   90.00
#
_symmetry.space_group_name_H-M   'P 1'
#
loop_
_entity.id
_entity.type
_entity.pdbx_description
1 polymer ?
#
loop_
_entity_poly.entity_id
_entity_poly.type
_entity_poly.pdbx_seq_one_letter_code
_entity_poly.pdbx_strand_id
1 'polypeptide(L)'
;MSSHTLMILQNTAIMISLVVACSVGDLYDFVVQKDDEVREVLTGPEGKDKDLYSAMKSIADSYGSLTKQLQAHNMSVLPLARRLYDRGVPEMILEVFFLDDLRRFFNWQETEINYFHSLYSEVQDKWRRFEAKYRNISLHL
;
A
#
# COMPACT_ATOMS: atom_id res chain seq x y z
N MET A 1 -27.22 6.13 -14.72
CA MET A 1 -26.14 5.12 -14.66
C MET A 1 -26.35 4.27 -13.42
N SER A 2 -26.44 2.95 -13.58
CA SER A 2 -26.78 2.03 -12.49
C SER A 2 -25.57 1.78 -11.59
N SER A 3 -25.79 1.70 -10.27
CA SER A 3 -24.77 1.37 -9.26
C SER A 3 -23.99 0.10 -9.60
N HIS A 4 -24.64 -0.85 -10.28
CA HIS A 4 -24.02 -2.08 -10.76
C HIS A 4 -22.93 -1.86 -11.82
N THR A 5 -23.09 -0.88 -12.71
CA THR A 5 -22.09 -0.60 -13.76
C THR A 5 -20.82 0.01 -13.16
N LEU A 6 -20.95 0.82 -12.11
CA LEU A 6 -19.82 1.40 -11.36
C LEU A 6 -19.05 0.33 -10.59
N MET A 7 -19.76 -0.60 -9.95
CA MET A 7 -19.19 -1.71 -9.19
C MET A 7 -18.44 -2.70 -10.09
N ILE A 8 -18.96 -2.97 -11.30
CA ILE A 8 -18.30 -3.83 -12.29
C ILE A 8 -17.02 -3.16 -12.81
N LEU A 9 -17.05 -1.86 -13.12
CA LEU A 9 -15.88 -1.10 -13.58
C LEU A 9 -14.77 -1.00 -12.52
N GLN A 10 -15.13 -0.82 -11.25
CA GLN A 10 -14.16 -0.83 -10.15
C GLN A 10 -13.55 -2.22 -9.95
N ASN A 11 -14.38 -3.28 -10.03
CA ASN A 11 -13.91 -4.66 -9.89
C ASN A 11 -13.02 -5.11 -11.05
N THR A 12 -13.32 -4.67 -12.29
CA THR A 12 -12.46 -4.95 -13.44
C THR A 12 -11.16 -4.15 -13.40
N ALA A 13 -11.16 -2.91 -12.94
CA ALA A 13 -9.93 -2.15 -12.73
C ALA A 13 -9.02 -2.81 -11.67
N ILE A 14 -9.59 -3.27 -10.54
CA ILE A 14 -8.86 -3.99 -9.49
C ILE A 14 -8.31 -5.32 -10.03
N MET A 15 -9.10 -6.07 -10.80
CA MET A 15 -8.67 -7.31 -11.44
C MET A 15 -7.58 -7.07 -12.48
N ILE A 16 -7.64 -5.98 -13.27
CA ILE A 16 -6.61 -5.65 -14.25
C ILE A 16 -5.31 -5.23 -13.55
N SER A 17 -5.37 -4.46 -12.47
CA SER A 17 -4.20 -4.14 -11.65
C SER A 17 -3.57 -5.39 -11.01
N LEU A 18 -4.40 -6.34 -10.57
CA LEU A 18 -3.94 -7.64 -10.07
C LEU A 18 -3.37 -8.55 -11.15
N VAL A 19 -3.93 -8.54 -12.36
CA VAL A 19 -3.47 -9.37 -13.47
C VAL A 19 -2.17 -8.82 -14.07
N VAL A 20 -1.97 -7.50 -14.09
CA VAL A 20 -0.68 -6.89 -14.46
C VAL A 20 0.40 -7.17 -13.40
N ALA A 21 0.02 -7.28 -12.12
CA ALA A 21 0.93 -7.77 -11.07
C ALA A 21 1.23 -9.28 -11.16
N CYS A 22 0.42 -10.06 -11.89
CA CYS A 22 0.65 -11.50 -12.10
C CYS A 22 1.57 -11.81 -13.30
N SER A 23 2.03 -10.80 -14.06
CA SER A 23 3.13 -10.97 -15.00
C SER A 23 4.49 -10.69 -14.34
N VAL A 24 5.03 -11.72 -13.67
CA VAL A 24 6.48 -11.95 -13.43
C VAL A 24 7.26 -10.83 -12.70
N GLY A 25 6.64 -10.23 -11.68
CA GLY A 25 7.32 -9.52 -10.60
C GLY A 25 6.48 -9.68 -9.33
N ASP A 26 7.02 -10.32 -8.29
CA ASP A 26 6.24 -10.69 -7.09
C ASP A 26 5.58 -9.44 -6.48
N LEU A 27 4.31 -9.54 -6.05
CA LEU A 27 3.64 -8.49 -5.27
C LEU A 27 4.50 -8.04 -4.07
N TYR A 28 5.31 -8.96 -3.52
CA TYR A 28 6.32 -8.64 -2.51
C TYR A 28 7.31 -7.60 -3.02
N ASP A 29 7.97 -7.86 -4.15
CA ASP A 29 8.96 -6.95 -4.73
C ASP A 29 8.34 -5.60 -5.08
N PHE A 30 7.09 -5.61 -5.57
CA PHE A 30 6.33 -4.40 -5.83
C PHE A 30 6.08 -3.59 -4.55
N VAL A 31 5.61 -4.22 -3.46
CA VAL A 31 5.37 -3.53 -2.18
C VAL A 31 6.69 -2.99 -1.61
N VAL A 32 7.77 -3.76 -1.67
CA VAL A 32 9.10 -3.34 -1.20
C VAL A 32 9.58 -2.13 -2.01
N GLN A 33 9.54 -2.21 -3.33
CA GLN A 33 9.96 -1.12 -4.21
C GLN A 33 9.16 0.16 -3.93
N LYS A 34 7.84 0.06 -3.77
CA LYS A 34 7.01 1.23 -3.47
C LYS A 34 7.28 1.81 -2.09
N ASP A 35 7.56 0.97 -1.10
CA ASP A 35 7.92 1.42 0.24
C ASP A 35 9.27 2.16 0.23
N ASP A 36 10.25 1.65 -0.51
CA ASP A 36 11.54 2.33 -0.73
C ASP A 36 11.38 3.69 -1.44
N GLU A 37 10.58 3.75 -2.51
CA GLU A 37 10.28 5.01 -3.22
C GLU A 37 9.68 6.07 -2.27
N VAL A 38 8.79 5.66 -1.36
CA VAL A 38 8.22 6.55 -0.35
C VAL A 38 9.26 6.95 0.69
N ARG A 39 10.02 5.97 1.22
CA ARG A 39 11.05 6.20 2.24
C ARG A 39 12.09 7.21 1.77
N GLU A 40 12.57 7.10 0.54
CA GLU A 40 13.52 8.03 -0.04
C GLU A 40 12.99 9.46 -0.01
N VAL A 41 11.74 9.66 -0.46
CA VAL A 41 11.10 10.99 -0.45
C VAL A 41 10.93 11.53 0.97
N LEU A 42 10.59 10.68 1.94
CA LEU A 42 10.39 11.07 3.34
C LEU A 42 11.68 11.45 4.07
N THR A 43 12.81 10.82 3.71
CA THR A 43 14.10 10.95 4.42
C THR A 43 15.09 11.91 3.75
N GLY A 44 14.94 12.18 2.46
CA GLY A 44 15.77 13.13 1.72
C GLY A 44 15.09 13.49 0.41
N PRO A 45 14.57 14.72 0.25
CA PRO A 45 13.67 15.03 -0.87
C PRO A 45 14.41 15.25 -2.20
N GLU A 46 15.37 14.41 -2.59
CA GLU A 46 16.00 14.50 -3.92
C GLU A 46 15.06 14.08 -5.08
N GLY A 47 13.84 13.61 -4.75
CA GLY A 47 12.83 13.10 -5.69
C GLY A 47 11.78 14.10 -6.17
N LYS A 48 10.86 13.62 -7.02
CA LYS A 48 9.68 14.36 -7.49
C LYS A 48 8.43 13.91 -6.71
N ASP A 49 7.70 14.84 -6.11
CA ASP A 49 6.41 14.64 -5.39
C ASP A 49 5.42 13.73 -6.14
N LYS A 50 5.39 13.81 -7.46
CA LYS A 50 4.33 13.22 -8.29
C LYS A 50 4.21 11.69 -8.17
N ASP A 51 5.25 11.02 -7.71
CA ASP A 51 5.27 9.56 -7.56
C ASP A 51 4.98 9.11 -6.12
N LEU A 52 5.05 10.01 -5.13
CA LEU A 52 4.84 9.71 -3.69
C LEU A 52 3.43 9.18 -3.42
N TYR A 53 2.41 9.95 -3.79
CA TYR A 53 1.01 9.56 -3.52
C TYR A 53 0.62 8.26 -4.22
N SER A 54 1.11 8.07 -5.45
CA SER A 54 0.89 6.85 -6.23
C SER A 54 1.52 5.63 -5.56
N ALA A 55 2.76 5.77 -5.07
CA ALA A 55 3.45 4.72 -4.34
C ALA A 55 2.74 4.37 -3.03
N MET A 56 2.40 5.35 -2.20
CA MET A 56 1.62 5.14 -0.96
C MET A 56 0.29 4.44 -1.24
N LYS A 57 -0.43 4.89 -2.27
CA LYS A 57 -1.71 4.28 -2.65
C LYS A 57 -1.54 2.83 -3.11
N SER A 58 -0.50 2.56 -3.87
CA SER A 58 -0.16 1.22 -4.35
C SER A 58 0.16 0.26 -3.19
N ILE A 59 0.87 0.72 -2.16
CA ILE A 59 1.12 -0.05 -0.94
C ILE A 59 -0.19 -0.36 -0.21
N ALA A 60 -1.02 0.66 0.04
CA ALA A 60 -2.31 0.51 0.71
C ALA A 60 -3.25 -0.47 -0.01
N ASP A 61 -3.32 -0.36 -1.34
CA ASP A 61 -4.16 -1.22 -2.16
C ASP A 61 -3.62 -2.67 -2.21
N SER A 62 -2.30 -2.85 -2.19
CA SER A 62 -1.66 -4.18 -2.10
C SER A 62 -2.02 -4.90 -0.80
N TYR A 63 -1.86 -4.23 0.35
CA TYR A 63 -2.29 -4.79 1.63
C TYR A 63 -3.80 -5.04 1.69
N GLY A 64 -4.60 -4.12 1.13
CA GLY A 64 -6.05 -4.28 1.05
C GLY A 64 -6.47 -5.49 0.21
N SER A 65 -5.83 -5.70 -0.94
CA SER A 65 -6.05 -6.84 -1.83
C SER A 65 -5.66 -8.15 -1.16
N LEU A 66 -4.46 -8.21 -0.59
CA LEU A 66 -3.96 -9.41 0.09
C LEU A 66 -4.83 -9.79 1.28
N THR A 67 -5.27 -8.81 2.08
CA THR A 67 -6.20 -9.02 3.19
C THR A 67 -7.52 -9.62 2.72
N LYS A 68 -8.09 -9.13 1.61
CA LYS A 68 -9.34 -9.68 1.04
C LYS A 68 -9.15 -11.13 0.58
N GLN A 69 -8.01 -11.46 -0.04
CA GLN A 69 -7.72 -12.83 -0.46
C GLN A 69 -7.58 -13.77 0.75
N LEU A 70 -6.91 -13.32 1.81
CA LEU A 70 -6.83 -14.03 3.08
C LEU A 70 -8.21 -14.22 3.73
N GLN A 71 -9.09 -13.21 3.70
CA GLN A 71 -10.48 -13.32 4.16
C GLN A 71 -11.31 -14.32 3.36
N ALA A 72 -11.05 -14.45 2.06
CA ALA A 72 -11.66 -15.45 1.21
C ALA A 72 -11.04 -16.86 1.37
N HIS A 73 -10.16 -17.06 2.37
CA HIS A 73 -9.45 -18.32 2.59
C HIS A 73 -8.66 -18.81 1.36
N ASN A 74 -8.18 -17.88 0.53
CA ASN A 74 -7.34 -18.23 -0.59
C ASN A 74 -5.93 -18.62 -0.08
N MET A 75 -5.69 -19.91 0.08
CA MET A 75 -4.44 -20.42 0.65
C MET A 75 -3.23 -20.21 -0.27
N SER A 76 -3.45 -19.98 -1.57
CA SER A 76 -2.35 -19.77 -2.52
C SER A 76 -1.54 -18.52 -2.24
N VAL A 77 -2.12 -17.52 -1.57
CA VAL A 77 -1.41 -16.29 -1.18
C VAL A 77 -0.69 -16.39 0.17
N LEU A 78 -0.79 -17.51 0.90
CA LEU A 78 -0.14 -17.66 2.20
C LEU A 78 1.38 -17.50 2.16
N PRO A 79 2.13 -18.08 1.20
CA PRO A 79 3.58 -17.88 1.14
C PRO A 79 3.97 -16.41 0.96
N LEU A 80 3.23 -15.69 0.12
CA LEU A 80 3.41 -14.26 -0.12
C LEU A 80 3.05 -13.43 1.10
N ALA A 81 1.91 -13.72 1.74
CA ALA A 81 1.50 -13.07 2.98
C ALA A 81 2.50 -13.30 4.11
N ARG A 82 3.04 -14.50 4.22
CA ARG A 82 4.12 -14.79 5.18
C ARG A 82 5.35 -13.92 4.91
N ARG A 83 5.84 -13.85 3.68
CA ARG A 83 7.00 -13.02 3.32
C ARG A 83 6.79 -11.55 3.71
N LEU A 84 5.62 -10.99 3.40
CA LEU A 84 5.29 -9.61 3.76
C LEU A 84 5.10 -9.41 5.27
N TYR A 85 4.57 -10.40 5.98
CA TYR A 85 4.47 -10.36 7.44
C TYR A 85 5.84 -10.44 8.11
N ASP A 86 6.70 -11.36 7.66
CA ASP A 86 8.06 -11.58 8.18
C ASP A 86 8.96 -10.37 7.90
N ARG A 87 8.71 -9.62 6.82
CA ARG A 87 9.35 -8.31 6.56
C ARG A 87 9.05 -7.29 7.66
N GLY A 88 7.87 -7.37 8.28
CA GLY A 88 7.45 -6.46 9.34
C GLY A 88 6.80 -5.18 8.81
N VAL A 89 6.72 -4.18 9.70
CA VAL A 89 6.05 -2.89 9.44
C VAL A 89 6.71 -2.20 8.23
N PRO A 90 5.94 -1.64 7.29
CA PRO A 90 6.47 -0.82 6.20
C PRO A 90 7.45 0.25 6.70
N GLU A 91 8.57 0.42 6.03
CA GLU A 91 9.62 1.35 6.44
C GLU A 91 9.11 2.79 6.42
N MET A 92 8.26 3.17 5.45
CA MET A 92 7.63 4.49 5.42
C MET A 92 6.88 4.86 6.71
N ILE A 93 6.42 3.87 7.50
CA ILE A 93 5.73 4.08 8.78
C ILE A 93 6.72 4.25 9.94
N LEU A 94 7.91 3.66 9.82
CA LEU A 94 8.96 3.70 10.84
C LEU A 94 9.80 4.99 10.73
N GLU A 95 9.85 5.59 9.55
CA GLU A 95 10.65 6.78 9.32
C GLU A 95 10.16 8.00 10.09
N VAL A 96 11.14 8.74 10.62
CA VAL A 96 10.92 10.06 11.20
C VAL A 96 11.12 11.09 10.10
N PHE A 97 10.03 11.71 9.66
CA PHE A 97 10.07 12.79 8.65
C PHE A 97 9.55 14.10 9.24
N PHE A 98 10.07 15.21 8.72
CA PHE A 98 9.62 16.56 9.06
C PHE A 98 8.68 17.08 7.99
N LEU A 99 7.38 17.07 8.30
CA LEU A 99 6.34 17.52 7.37
C LEU A 99 6.55 18.96 6.89
N ASP A 100 7.07 19.84 7.75
CA ASP A 100 7.39 21.22 7.38
C ASP A 100 8.50 21.31 6.32
N ASP A 101 9.46 20.39 6.35
CA ASP A 101 10.54 20.34 5.36
C ASP A 101 10.03 19.78 4.03
N LEU A 102 9.21 18.72 4.06
CA LEU A 102 8.52 18.21 2.86
C LEU A 102 7.64 19.29 2.23
N ARG A 103 6.86 20.01 3.06
CA ARG A 103 6.02 21.12 2.62
C ARG A 103 6.83 22.21 1.94
N ARG A 104 7.94 22.64 2.53
CA ARG A 104 8.81 23.68 1.97
C ARG A 104 9.47 23.21 0.67
N PHE A 105 9.94 21.97 0.65
CA PHE A 105 10.65 21.41 -0.49
C PHE A 105 9.73 21.24 -1.71
N PHE A 106 8.56 20.64 -1.52
CA PHE A 106 7.61 20.38 -2.61
C PHE A 106 6.62 21.53 -2.84
N ASN A 107 6.69 22.60 -2.05
CA ASN A 107 5.75 23.73 -2.08
C ASN A 107 4.28 23.29 -1.94
N TRP A 108 4.03 22.31 -1.08
CA TRP A 108 2.70 21.75 -0.85
C TRP A 108 1.74 22.78 -0.27
N GLN A 109 0.55 22.85 -0.86
CA GLN A 109 -0.57 23.54 -0.25
C GLN A 109 -1.21 22.67 0.85
N GLU A 110 -2.12 23.27 1.62
CA GLU A 110 -2.83 22.58 2.70
C GLU A 110 -3.61 21.35 2.21
N THR A 111 -4.12 21.38 0.98
CA THR A 111 -4.78 20.25 0.32
C THR A 111 -3.86 19.04 0.15
N GLU A 112 -2.63 19.25 -0.30
CA GLU A 112 -1.61 18.21 -0.48
C GLU A 112 -1.18 17.63 0.86
N ILE A 113 -1.00 18.48 1.88
CA ILE A 113 -0.68 18.04 3.25
C ILE A 113 -1.78 17.14 3.82
N ASN A 114 -3.04 17.56 3.67
CA ASN A 114 -4.19 16.77 4.11
C ASN A 114 -4.28 15.44 3.35
N TYR A 115 -3.99 15.46 2.05
CA TYR A 115 -3.99 14.25 1.23
C TYR A 115 -2.87 13.28 1.63
N PHE A 116 -1.67 13.80 1.87
CA PHE A 116 -0.55 13.04 2.43
C PHE A 116 -0.93 12.35 3.73
N HIS A 117 -1.48 13.09 4.71
CA HIS A 117 -1.91 12.51 5.99
C HIS A 117 -2.98 11.43 5.83
N SER A 118 -3.94 11.66 4.93
CA SER A 118 -4.99 10.69 4.62
C SER A 118 -4.39 9.39 4.08
N LEU A 119 -3.50 9.48 3.09
CA LEU A 119 -2.84 8.30 2.52
C LEU A 119 -1.92 7.60 3.52
N TYR A 120 -1.16 8.36 4.31
CA TYR A 120 -0.29 7.80 5.34
C TYR A 120 -1.09 6.98 6.35
N SER A 121 -2.21 7.54 6.82
CA SER A 121 -3.15 6.84 7.70
C SER A 121 -3.78 5.62 7.02
N GLU A 122 -4.10 5.71 5.72
CA GLU A 122 -4.62 4.58 4.95
C GLU A 122 -3.60 3.43 4.90
N VAL A 123 -2.32 3.70 4.62
CA VAL A 123 -1.29 2.64 4.62
C VAL A 123 -1.18 1.98 5.99
N GLN A 124 -1.13 2.76 7.07
CA GLN A 124 -1.07 2.25 8.44
C GLN A 124 -2.25 1.33 8.77
N ASP A 125 -3.47 1.76 8.42
CA ASP A 125 -4.69 0.98 8.68
C ASP A 125 -4.73 -0.31 7.86
N LYS A 126 -4.31 -0.26 6.60
CA LYS A 126 -4.29 -1.44 5.72
C LYS A 126 -3.24 -2.45 6.18
N TRP A 127 -2.06 -1.98 6.58
CA TRP A 127 -1.03 -2.82 7.17
C TRP A 127 -1.54 -3.53 8.43
N ARG A 128 -2.10 -2.78 9.40
CA ARG A 128 -2.62 -3.37 10.65
C ARG A 128 -3.71 -4.42 10.40
N ARG A 129 -4.60 -4.17 9.45
CA ARG A 129 -5.66 -5.13 9.07
C ARG A 129 -5.07 -6.39 8.44
N PHE A 130 -4.09 -6.23 7.56
CA PHE A 130 -3.35 -7.35 6.98
C PHE A 130 -2.67 -8.18 8.07
N GLU A 131 -1.90 -7.53 8.95
CA GLU A 131 -1.18 -8.18 10.04
C GLU A 131 -2.13 -8.98 10.94
N ALA A 132 -3.20 -8.35 11.40
CA ALA A 132 -4.20 -9.00 12.24
C ALA A 132 -4.85 -10.20 11.55
N LYS A 133 -5.14 -10.09 10.24
CA LYS A 133 -5.77 -11.18 9.50
C LYS A 133 -4.80 -12.35 9.27
N TYR A 134 -3.55 -12.07 8.93
CA TYR A 134 -2.53 -13.10 8.77
C TYR A 134 -2.24 -13.82 10.10
N ARG A 135 -2.08 -13.09 11.21
CA ARG A 135 -1.95 -13.68 12.55
C ARG A 135 -3.14 -14.56 12.90
N ASN A 136 -4.36 -14.11 12.62
CA ASN A 136 -5.55 -14.91 12.86
C ASN A 136 -5.52 -16.21 12.05
N ILE A 137 -5.25 -16.16 10.74
CA ILE A 137 -5.20 -17.38 9.92
C ILE A 137 -4.09 -18.33 10.40
N SER A 138 -2.89 -17.82 10.64
CA SER A 138 -1.73 -18.63 11.05
C SER A 138 -1.90 -19.35 12.38
N LEU A 139 -2.75 -18.85 13.29
CA LEU A 139 -3.12 -19.55 14.52
C LEU A 139 -4.07 -20.73 14.30
N HIS A 140 -4.74 -20.79 13.15
CA HIS A 140 -5.71 -21.83 12.80
C HIS A 140 -5.21 -22.76 11.68
N LEU A 141 -3.94 -22.62 11.28
CA LEU A 141 -3.22 -23.54 10.39
C LEU A 141 -2.45 -24.57 11.22
#